data_AF-M0NYI7-F1
#
_entry.id   AF-M0NYI7-F1
#
_cell.length_a   1.000
_cell.length_b   1.000
_cell.length_c   1.000
_cell.angle_alpha   90.00
_cell.angle_beta   90.00
_cell.angle_gamma   90.00
#
_symmetry.space_group_name_H-M   'P 1'
#
loop_
_entity.id
_entity.type
_entity.pdbx_description
1 polymer ?
#
loop_
_entity_poly.entity_id
_entity_poly.type
_entity_poly.pdbx_seq_one_letter_code
_entity_poly.pdbx_strand_id
1 'polypeptide(L)'
;MRGPDEKPFDPAVSPLFVNAIHEELRQVADERRGDPRPCPNCGSDEHRKNGYQNEPKTVARLVTAEGLEDVGVDVQQYECLDCGRSFQGDLSALFYEGCAYAKPVVDLCVFHAADESPTACERTLRRQYGLQVHRDTVERYADRFDDVDGHAIDIADHRYSLSFLSFLFGDEDSDEPHFVIQRSTALW
;
A
#
# COMPACT_ATOMS: atom_id res chain seq x y z
N MET A 1 -14.65 -27.99 -8.83
CA MET A 1 -13.59 -26.96 -8.76
C MET A 1 -13.26 -26.76 -7.30
N ARG A 2 -12.07 -27.20 -6.84
CA ARG A 2 -11.56 -26.83 -5.52
C ARG A 2 -11.01 -25.41 -5.67
N GLY A 3 -11.56 -24.45 -4.92
CA GLY A 3 -10.96 -23.12 -4.80
C GLY A 3 -9.52 -23.24 -4.25
N PRO A 4 -8.67 -22.23 -4.46
CA PRO A 4 -7.33 -22.25 -3.89
C PRO A 4 -7.43 -22.46 -2.38
N ASP A 5 -6.80 -23.53 -1.87
CA ASP A 5 -6.68 -23.78 -0.44
C ASP A 5 -6.11 -22.53 0.23
N GLU A 6 -6.91 -21.88 1.07
CA GLU A 6 -6.49 -20.76 1.89
C GLU A 6 -5.38 -21.25 2.82
N LYS A 7 -4.13 -20.94 2.47
CA LYS A 7 -2.99 -21.31 3.31
C LYS A 7 -3.15 -20.62 4.67
N PRO A 8 -2.97 -21.34 5.80
CA PRO A 8 -2.99 -20.70 7.11
C PRO A 8 -1.90 -19.62 7.18
N PHE A 9 -2.25 -18.49 7.79
CA PHE A 9 -1.33 -17.39 8.03
C PHE A 9 -0.32 -17.81 9.11
N ASP A 10 0.95 -17.90 8.72
CA ASP A 10 2.09 -18.26 9.58
C ASP A 10 3.09 -17.10 9.51
N PRO A 11 2.94 -16.08 10.38
CA PRO A 11 3.76 -14.90 10.30
C PRO A 11 5.21 -15.23 10.65
N ALA A 12 6.14 -14.75 9.83
CA ALA A 12 7.56 -14.91 10.10
C ALA A 12 8.00 -14.09 11.33
N VAL A 13 7.18 -13.10 11.72
CA VAL A 13 7.40 -12.19 12.85
C VAL A 13 6.23 -12.22 13.82
N SER A 14 6.34 -11.44 14.90
CA SER A 14 5.28 -11.34 15.91
C SER A 14 3.93 -10.97 15.27
N PRO A 15 2.83 -11.72 15.56
CA PRO A 15 1.49 -11.36 15.12
C PRO A 15 1.08 -9.93 15.52
N LEU A 16 1.58 -9.43 16.65
CA LEU A 16 1.32 -8.06 17.10
C LEU A 16 1.85 -7.01 16.12
N PHE A 17 3.01 -7.28 15.51
CA PHE A 17 3.61 -6.35 14.57
C PHE A 17 2.83 -6.31 13.24
N VAL A 18 2.38 -7.48 12.75
CA VAL A 18 1.51 -7.53 11.57
C VAL A 18 0.16 -6.86 11.85
N ASN A 19 -0.41 -7.06 13.03
CA ASN A 19 -1.64 -6.38 13.43
C ASN A 19 -1.48 -4.86 13.46
N ALA A 20 -0.35 -4.34 13.95
CA ALA A 20 -0.05 -2.91 13.92
C ALA A 20 0.01 -2.37 12.47
N ILE A 21 0.68 -3.09 11.56
CA ILE A 21 0.69 -2.73 10.12
C ILE A 21 -0.74 -2.69 9.56
N HIS A 22 -1.57 -3.68 9.91
CA HIS A 22 -2.96 -3.75 9.46
C HIS A 22 -3.80 -2.59 10.00
N GLU A 23 -3.61 -2.22 11.27
CA GLU A 23 -4.30 -1.09 11.89
C GLU A 23 -3.95 0.24 11.20
N GLU A 24 -2.67 0.51 10.93
CA GLU A 24 -2.25 1.73 10.23
C GLU A 24 -2.76 1.78 8.79
N LEU A 25 -2.74 0.66 8.06
CA LEU A 25 -3.31 0.61 6.71
C LEU A 25 -4.82 0.83 6.69
N ARG A 26 -5.55 0.39 7.72
CA ARG A 26 -6.98 0.70 7.89
C ARG A 26 -7.21 2.18 8.20
N GLN A 27 -6.37 2.80 9.01
CA GLN A 27 -6.45 4.24 9.30
C GLN A 27 -6.28 5.08 8.02
N VAL A 28 -5.30 4.75 7.19
CA VAL A 28 -5.10 5.39 5.87
C VAL A 28 -6.35 5.31 4.99
N ALA A 29 -7.14 4.25 5.13
CA ALA A 29 -8.34 4.00 4.34
C ALA A 29 -9.62 4.64 4.88
N ASP A 30 -9.66 5.07 6.14
CA ASP A 30 -10.83 5.68 6.77
C ASP A 30 -11.09 7.12 6.26
N GLU A 31 -10.11 7.70 5.56
CA GLU A 31 -10.21 9.04 4.99
C GLU A 31 -10.69 9.05 3.53
N ARG A 32 -11.64 9.95 3.25
CA ARG A 32 -12.05 10.27 1.87
C ARG A 32 -10.94 11.02 1.16
N ARG A 33 -10.61 10.59 -0.06
CA ARG A 33 -9.54 11.19 -0.89
C ARG A 33 -10.09 11.62 -2.25
N GLY A 34 -9.34 12.47 -2.94
CA GLY A 34 -9.68 12.92 -4.29
C GLY A 34 -9.82 14.44 -4.36
N ASP A 35 -8.68 15.12 -4.42
CA ASP A 35 -8.66 16.58 -4.59
C ASP A 35 -9.21 16.99 -5.95
N PRO A 36 -9.78 18.20 -6.09
CA PRO A 36 -10.18 18.70 -7.40
C PRO A 36 -8.97 18.80 -8.33
N ARG A 37 -9.19 18.43 -9.60
CA ARG A 37 -8.19 18.49 -10.66
C ARG A 37 -8.86 18.89 -11.99
N PRO A 38 -8.09 19.44 -12.95
CA PRO A 38 -8.61 19.69 -14.29
C PRO A 38 -9.19 18.40 -14.90
N CYS A 39 -10.29 18.55 -15.64
CA CYS A 39 -10.97 17.43 -16.28
C CYS A 39 -9.98 16.68 -17.19
N PRO A 40 -9.75 15.37 -16.99
CA PRO A 40 -8.77 14.62 -17.78
C PRO A 40 -9.17 14.49 -19.26
N ASN A 41 -10.43 14.80 -19.61
CA ASN A 41 -10.92 14.72 -20.98
C ASN A 41 -10.78 16.03 -21.78
N CYS A 42 -11.04 17.19 -21.17
CA CYS A 42 -11.04 18.48 -21.87
C CYS A 42 -10.14 19.54 -21.23
N GLY A 43 -9.53 19.28 -20.07
CA GLY A 43 -8.64 20.19 -19.37
C GLY A 43 -9.32 21.32 -18.60
N SER A 44 -10.66 21.33 -18.52
CA SER A 44 -11.40 22.37 -17.80
C SER A 44 -11.33 22.22 -16.29
N ASP A 45 -11.22 23.34 -15.58
CA ASP A 45 -11.31 23.44 -14.12
C ASP A 45 -12.75 23.60 -13.60
N GLU A 46 -13.73 23.77 -14.51
CA GLU A 46 -15.14 23.91 -14.17
C GLU A 46 -15.76 22.54 -13.92
N HIS A 47 -15.96 22.21 -12.63
CA HIS A 47 -16.49 20.93 -12.20
C HIS A 47 -17.30 21.03 -10.91
N ARG A 48 -18.23 20.09 -10.71
CA ARG A 48 -18.98 19.92 -9.46
C ARG A 48 -18.73 18.56 -8.84
N LYS A 49 -18.85 18.45 -7.51
CA LYS A 49 -18.83 17.16 -6.82
C LYS A 49 -20.02 16.30 -7.28
N ASN A 50 -19.74 15.04 -7.60
CA ASN A 50 -20.71 14.06 -8.11
C ASN A 50 -20.69 12.77 -7.28
N GLY A 51 -20.74 12.91 -5.95
CA GLY A 51 -20.70 11.76 -5.04
C GLY A 51 -19.32 11.09 -4.97
N TYR A 52 -19.30 9.79 -4.66
CA TYR A 52 -18.09 9.00 -4.51
C TYR A 52 -18.12 7.80 -5.45
N GLN A 53 -16.99 7.13 -5.66
CA GLN A 53 -16.98 5.83 -6.33
C GLN A 53 -17.83 4.82 -5.54
N ASN A 54 -18.55 3.96 -6.27
CA ASN A 54 -19.38 2.92 -5.66
C ASN A 54 -18.52 1.85 -4.97
N GLU A 55 -17.35 1.58 -5.53
CA GLU A 55 -16.37 0.64 -4.99
C GLU A 55 -15.15 1.45 -4.52
N PRO A 56 -14.72 1.30 -3.26
CA PRO A 56 -13.51 1.95 -2.76
C PRO A 56 -12.27 1.52 -3.55
N LYS A 57 -11.30 2.43 -3.68
CA LYS A 57 -10.03 2.10 -4.31
C LYS A 57 -9.12 1.40 -3.31
N THR A 58 -8.73 0.16 -3.61
CA THR A 58 -7.92 -0.68 -2.72
C THR A 58 -6.57 -0.04 -2.37
N VAL A 59 -6.36 0.26 -1.10
CA VAL A 59 -5.06 0.65 -0.54
C VAL A 59 -4.17 -0.59 -0.42
N ALA A 60 -4.69 -1.63 0.23
CA ALA A 60 -3.99 -2.88 0.50
C ALA A 60 -4.99 -4.05 0.61
N ARG A 61 -4.50 -5.27 0.40
CA ARG A 61 -5.23 -6.51 0.72
C ARG A 61 -4.53 -7.23 1.86
N LEU A 62 -5.20 -7.35 2.98
CA LEU A 62 -4.67 -7.91 4.23
C LEU A 62 -4.95 -9.41 4.32
N VAL A 63 -4.02 -10.15 4.93
CA VAL A 63 -4.15 -11.57 5.28
C VAL A 63 -4.45 -11.66 6.77
N THR A 64 -5.72 -11.84 7.11
CA THR A 64 -6.20 -11.89 8.49
C THR A 64 -6.47 -13.35 8.92
N ALA A 65 -6.81 -13.54 10.20
CA ALA A 65 -7.24 -14.84 10.70
C ALA A 65 -8.59 -15.31 10.09
N GLU A 66 -9.40 -14.37 9.61
CA GLU A 66 -10.72 -14.63 9.03
C GLU A 66 -10.68 -14.79 7.50
N GLY A 67 -9.54 -14.50 6.87
CA GLY A 67 -9.35 -14.62 5.43
C GLY A 67 -8.66 -13.40 4.83
N LEU A 68 -9.07 -13.03 3.61
CA LEU A 68 -8.57 -11.84 2.92
C LEU A 68 -9.50 -10.67 3.13
N GLU A 69 -8.94 -9.52 3.49
CA GLU A 69 -9.66 -8.26 3.69
C GLU A 69 -9.13 -7.21 2.71
N ASP A 70 -10.00 -6.62 1.90
CA ASP A 70 -9.64 -5.47 1.06
C ASP A 70 -9.90 -4.17 1.83
N VAL A 71 -8.83 -3.40 2.03
CA VAL A 71 -8.86 -2.11 2.69
C VAL A 71 -8.73 -1.04 1.61
N GLY A 72 -9.67 -0.09 1.53
CA GLY A 72 -9.74 0.86 0.43
C GLY A 72 -10.32 2.21 0.80
N VAL A 73 -9.94 3.24 0.05
CA VAL A 73 -10.38 4.62 0.25
C VAL A 73 -11.59 4.96 -0.62
N ASP A 74 -12.52 5.72 -0.05
CA ASP A 74 -13.60 6.35 -0.81
C ASP A 74 -13.06 7.51 -1.66
N VAL A 75 -13.26 7.41 -2.97
CA VAL A 75 -12.74 8.39 -3.94
C VAL A 75 -13.85 9.35 -4.36
N GLN A 76 -13.62 10.65 -4.15
CA GLN A 76 -14.50 11.71 -4.61
C GLN A 76 -14.61 11.71 -6.15
N GLN A 77 -15.85 11.70 -6.66
CA GLN A 77 -16.12 11.92 -8.07
C GLN A 77 -16.50 13.36 -8.35
N TYR A 78 -16.14 13.81 -9.54
CA TYR A 78 -16.48 15.10 -10.10
C TYR A 78 -17.18 14.92 -11.43
N GLU A 79 -18.03 15.88 -11.80
CA GLU A 79 -18.61 16.00 -13.14
C GLU A 79 -18.15 17.32 -13.74
N CYS A 80 -17.52 17.25 -14.91
CA CYS A 80 -17.09 18.44 -15.64
C CYS A 80 -18.31 19.17 -16.21
N LEU A 81 -18.39 20.48 -15.98
CA LEU A 81 -19.52 21.30 -16.45
C LEU A 81 -19.43 21.62 -17.95
N ASP A 82 -18.22 21.57 -18.54
CA ASP A 82 -18.02 21.87 -19.96
C ASP A 82 -18.29 20.67 -20.87
N CYS A 83 -17.79 19.48 -20.50
CA CYS A 83 -17.94 18.28 -21.32
C CYS A 83 -18.94 17.26 -20.77
N GLY A 84 -19.51 17.49 -19.58
CA GLY A 84 -20.50 16.63 -18.93
C GLY A 84 -19.97 15.27 -18.45
N ARG A 85 -18.66 15.01 -18.56
CA ARG A 85 -18.08 13.71 -18.16
C ARG A 85 -17.76 13.68 -16.68
N SER A 86 -18.05 12.53 -16.06
CA SER A 86 -17.57 12.23 -14.70
C SER A 86 -16.11 11.79 -14.70
N PHE A 87 -15.39 12.16 -13.66
CA PHE A 87 -14.01 11.76 -13.43
C PHE A 87 -13.70 11.68 -11.93
N GLN A 88 -12.66 10.93 -11.57
CA GLN A 88 -12.18 10.85 -10.19
C GLN A 88 -11.34 12.07 -9.82
N GLY A 89 -11.42 12.49 -8.56
CA GLY A 89 -10.48 13.45 -7.98
C GLY A 89 -9.04 12.96 -8.05
N ASP A 90 -8.09 13.85 -7.82
CA ASP A 90 -6.69 13.50 -7.81
C ASP A 90 -6.33 12.62 -6.61
N LEU A 91 -5.68 11.52 -6.92
CA LEU A 91 -5.19 10.53 -5.96
C LEU A 91 -3.67 10.37 -6.05
N SER A 92 -3.00 11.25 -6.81
CA SER A 92 -1.56 11.19 -7.06
C SER A 92 -0.73 11.21 -5.77
N ALA A 93 -1.26 11.74 -4.67
CA ALA A 93 -0.63 11.68 -3.36
C ALA A 93 -0.48 10.23 -2.85
N LEU A 94 -1.54 9.42 -2.97
CA LEU A 94 -1.61 8.07 -2.36
C LEU A 94 -1.41 6.93 -3.38
N PHE A 95 -1.57 7.19 -4.68
CA PHE A 95 -1.51 6.16 -5.72
C PHE A 95 -0.61 6.58 -6.88
N TYR A 96 0.19 5.65 -7.37
CA TYR A 96 0.74 5.77 -8.72
C TYR A 96 -0.38 5.57 -9.76
N GLU A 97 -0.29 6.30 -10.86
CA GLU A 97 -1.26 6.20 -11.95
C GLU A 97 -1.35 4.76 -12.45
N GLY A 98 -2.55 4.20 -12.60
CA GLY A 98 -2.76 2.84 -13.11
C GLY A 98 -2.30 1.70 -12.19
N CYS A 99 -1.86 1.97 -10.96
CA CYS A 99 -1.59 0.93 -9.97
C CYS A 99 -2.87 0.51 -9.23
N ALA A 100 -2.90 -0.76 -8.84
CA ALA A 100 -4.03 -1.38 -8.14
C ALA A 100 -4.01 -1.11 -6.63
N TYR A 101 -2.81 -0.95 -6.06
CA TYR A 101 -2.58 -0.68 -4.64
C TYR A 101 -1.99 0.73 -4.43
N ALA A 102 -2.02 1.20 -3.18
CA ALA A 102 -1.41 2.47 -2.79
C ALA A 102 0.11 2.45 -2.96
N LYS A 103 0.71 3.63 -3.15
CA LYS A 103 2.16 3.84 -3.30
C LYS A 103 3.01 3.03 -2.31
N PRO A 104 2.79 3.08 -0.98
CA PRO A 104 3.62 2.33 -0.03
C PRO A 104 3.61 0.82 -0.28
N VAL A 105 2.50 0.24 -0.75
CA VAL A 105 2.43 -1.19 -1.09
C VAL A 105 3.18 -1.45 -2.40
N VAL A 106 3.05 -0.57 -3.38
CA VAL A 106 3.80 -0.66 -4.65
C VAL A 106 5.30 -0.58 -4.38
N ASP A 107 5.73 0.42 -3.62
CA ASP A 107 7.13 0.65 -3.26
C ASP A 107 7.69 -0.56 -2.47
N LEU A 108 6.90 -1.12 -1.55
CA LEU A 108 7.29 -2.33 -0.82
C LEU A 108 7.47 -3.55 -1.75
N CYS A 109 6.65 -3.68 -2.80
CA CYS A 109 6.83 -4.73 -3.81
C CYS A 109 8.13 -4.52 -4.58
N VAL A 110 8.42 -3.29 -5.02
CA VAL A 110 9.66 -2.96 -5.75
C VAL A 110 10.89 -3.21 -4.88
N PHE A 111 10.84 -2.80 -3.61
CA PHE A 111 11.91 -3.00 -2.63
C PHE A 111 12.31 -4.47 -2.47
N HIS A 112 11.34 -5.37 -2.29
CA HIS A 112 11.63 -6.80 -2.14
C HIS A 112 11.99 -7.46 -3.49
N ALA A 113 11.38 -7.02 -4.60
CA ALA A 113 11.68 -7.54 -5.93
C ALA A 113 13.10 -7.19 -6.43
N ALA A 114 13.78 -6.21 -5.81
CA ALA A 114 15.17 -5.89 -6.12
C ALA A 114 16.13 -7.07 -5.80
N ASP A 115 15.86 -7.80 -4.72
CA ASP A 115 16.70 -8.90 -4.24
C ASP A 115 16.02 -10.29 -4.39
N GLU A 116 14.71 -10.32 -4.61
CA GLU A 116 13.90 -11.55 -4.62
C GLU A 116 13.16 -11.77 -5.94
N SER A 117 12.97 -13.05 -6.32
CA SER A 117 12.02 -13.37 -7.40
C SER A 117 10.58 -12.94 -7.03
N PRO A 118 9.70 -12.62 -8.00
CA PRO A 118 8.32 -12.20 -7.70
C PRO A 118 7.52 -13.20 -6.83
N THR A 119 7.81 -14.51 -6.95
CA THR A 119 7.18 -15.55 -6.12
C THR A 119 7.73 -15.55 -4.67
N ALA A 120 9.00 -15.21 -4.49
CA ALA A 120 9.59 -15.06 -3.16
C ALA A 120 9.04 -13.78 -2.50
N CYS A 121 9.03 -12.67 -3.23
CA CYS A 121 8.44 -11.40 -2.76
C CYS A 121 6.98 -11.56 -2.34
N GLU A 122 6.12 -12.25 -3.12
CA GLU A 122 4.74 -12.54 -2.69
C GLU A 122 4.68 -13.27 -1.33
N ARG A 123 5.59 -14.23 -1.10
CA ARG A 123 5.65 -14.97 0.17
C ARG A 123 6.16 -14.08 1.30
N THR A 124 7.14 -13.23 1.04
CA THR A 124 7.70 -12.27 1.99
C THR A 124 6.62 -11.26 2.42
N LEU A 125 5.95 -10.60 1.47
CA LEU A 125 4.81 -9.71 1.72
C LEU A 125 3.73 -10.39 2.58
N ARG A 126 3.39 -11.63 2.23
CA ARG A 126 2.39 -12.39 2.97
C ARG A 126 2.83 -12.74 4.39
N ARG A 127 4.05 -13.24 4.60
CA ARG A 127 4.50 -13.76 5.90
C ARG A 127 4.99 -12.67 6.85
N GLN A 128 5.61 -11.63 6.32
CA GLN A 128 6.28 -10.61 7.11
C GLN A 128 5.39 -9.39 7.37
N TYR A 129 4.48 -9.08 6.45
CA TYR A 129 3.60 -7.90 6.51
C TYR A 129 2.12 -8.25 6.56
N GLY A 130 1.76 -9.53 6.36
CA GLY A 130 0.36 -9.94 6.24
C GLY A 130 -0.34 -9.31 5.04
N LEU A 131 0.37 -9.11 3.93
CA LEU A 131 -0.15 -8.51 2.70
C LEU A 131 -0.28 -9.55 1.59
N GLN A 132 -1.42 -9.56 0.90
CA GLN A 132 -1.62 -10.41 -0.27
C GLN A 132 -1.48 -9.59 -1.55
N VAL A 133 -0.34 -9.74 -2.21
CA VAL A 133 -0.09 -9.20 -3.55
C VAL A 133 0.33 -10.35 -4.46
N HIS A 134 -0.38 -10.55 -5.56
CA HIS A 134 -0.07 -11.64 -6.49
C HIS A 134 1.28 -11.44 -7.17
N ARG A 135 2.04 -12.52 -7.39
CA ARG A 135 3.34 -12.48 -8.08
C ARG A 135 3.32 -11.71 -9.40
N ASP A 136 2.25 -11.84 -10.21
CA ASP A 136 2.15 -11.19 -11.52
C ASP A 136 1.96 -9.66 -11.37
N THR A 137 1.43 -9.23 -10.21
CA THR A 137 1.34 -7.81 -9.84
C THR A 137 2.68 -7.29 -9.35
N VAL A 138 3.40 -8.08 -8.55
CA VAL A 138 4.78 -7.76 -8.15
C VAL A 138 5.69 -7.60 -9.37
N GLU A 139 5.66 -8.57 -10.29
CA GLU A 139 6.43 -8.54 -11.55
C GLU A 139 6.11 -7.28 -12.35
N ARG A 140 4.82 -6.95 -12.53
CA ARG A 140 4.41 -5.71 -13.22
C ARG A 140 4.94 -4.45 -12.54
N TYR A 141 5.01 -4.41 -11.21
CA TYR A 141 5.54 -3.25 -10.49
C TYR A 141 7.06 -3.16 -10.62
N ALA A 142 7.77 -4.28 -10.47
CA ALA A 142 9.21 -4.34 -10.65
C ALA A 142 9.64 -3.96 -12.08
N ASP A 143 8.87 -4.35 -13.10
CA ASP A 143 9.15 -3.96 -14.49
C ASP A 143 8.87 -2.48 -14.78
N ARG A 144 7.98 -1.86 -14.00
CA ARG A 144 7.46 -0.52 -14.27
C ARG A 144 8.20 0.57 -13.52
N PHE A 145 8.68 0.28 -12.31
CA PHE A 145 9.32 1.24 -11.43
C PHE A 145 10.76 0.83 -11.20
N ASP A 146 11.68 1.77 -11.36
CA ASP A 146 13.07 1.59 -10.97
C ASP A 146 13.21 1.53 -9.43
N ASP A 147 14.37 1.10 -8.97
CA ASP A 147 14.70 0.87 -7.55
C ASP A 147 14.24 2.05 -6.66
N VAL A 148 13.36 1.76 -5.70
CA VAL A 148 12.90 2.71 -4.69
C VAL A 148 13.98 2.92 -3.63
N ASP A 149 14.05 4.09 -3.01
CA ASP A 149 15.06 4.42 -1.99
C ASP A 149 15.28 3.26 -1.00
N GLY A 150 16.40 2.55 -1.19
CA GLY A 150 16.67 1.21 -0.67
C GLY A 150 17.05 1.15 0.81
N HIS A 151 16.59 2.13 1.61
CA HIS A 151 16.87 2.15 3.03
C HIS A 151 16.15 0.97 3.69
N ALA A 152 16.97 0.01 4.15
CA ALA A 152 16.51 -1.21 4.78
C ALA A 152 16.89 -1.21 6.26
N ILE A 153 16.06 -1.85 7.08
CA ILE A 153 16.38 -2.18 8.46
C ILE A 153 16.17 -3.68 8.69
N ASP A 154 17.10 -4.32 9.38
CA ASP A 154 16.98 -5.73 9.74
C ASP A 154 16.37 -5.86 11.15
N ILE A 155 15.27 -6.59 11.26
CA ILE A 155 14.57 -6.87 12.52
C ILE A 155 14.33 -8.37 12.59
N ALA A 156 14.88 -9.04 13.62
CA ALA A 156 14.72 -10.47 13.83
C ALA A 156 15.04 -11.32 12.58
N ASP A 157 16.18 -11.05 11.93
CA ASP A 157 16.65 -11.70 10.69
C ASP A 157 15.76 -11.47 9.45
N HIS A 158 14.86 -10.49 9.51
CA HIS A 158 14.03 -10.07 8.38
C HIS A 158 14.36 -8.64 7.94
N ARG A 159 14.53 -8.47 6.62
CA ARG A 159 14.80 -7.18 5.99
C ARG A 159 13.50 -6.41 5.80
N TYR A 160 13.42 -5.20 6.32
CA TYR A 160 12.27 -4.31 6.21
C TYR A 160 12.59 -3.04 5.42
N SER A 161 11.64 -2.62 4.57
CA SER A 161 11.66 -1.28 3.96
C SER A 161 11.44 -0.22 5.05
N LEU A 162 12.40 0.68 5.19
CA LEU A 162 12.31 1.80 6.12
C LEU A 162 11.27 2.82 5.67
N SER A 163 11.18 3.09 4.37
CA SER A 163 10.18 4.00 3.78
C SER A 163 8.75 3.52 4.06
N PHE A 164 8.50 2.22 3.97
CA PHE A 164 7.21 1.64 4.33
C PHE A 164 6.88 1.81 5.82
N LEU A 165 7.84 1.56 6.71
CA LEU A 165 7.62 1.74 8.15
C LEU A 165 7.45 3.22 8.53
N SER A 166 8.21 4.13 7.91
CA SER A 166 8.05 5.56 8.09
C SER A 166 6.72 6.07 7.58
N PHE A 167 6.19 5.51 6.48
CA PHE A 167 4.84 5.84 6.01
C PHE A 167 3.76 5.44 7.03
N LEU A 168 3.89 4.29 7.68
CA LEU A 168 2.89 3.79 8.63
C LEU A 168 3.01 4.39 10.03
N PHE A 169 4.23 4.62 10.51
CA PHE A 169 4.49 4.95 11.92
C PHE A 169 5.25 6.27 12.09
N GLY A 170 5.60 6.96 11.00
CA GLY A 170 6.27 8.25 11.06
C GLY A 170 5.30 9.36 11.44
N ASP A 171 5.66 10.16 12.45
CA ASP A 171 4.96 11.40 12.75
C ASP A 171 5.18 12.41 11.63
N GLU A 172 4.10 13.02 11.11
CA GLU A 172 4.14 14.10 10.10
C GLU A 172 4.93 15.35 10.59
N ASP A 173 5.24 15.45 11.89
CA ASP A 173 5.87 16.60 12.55
C ASP A 173 7.39 16.44 12.84
N SER A 174 8.04 15.37 12.38
CA SER A 174 9.48 15.15 12.66
C SER A 174 10.33 15.00 11.40
N ASP A 175 11.21 15.99 11.15
CA ASP A 175 12.24 16.00 10.10
C ASP A 175 13.34 14.93 10.28
N GLU A 176 13.24 14.06 11.29
CA GLU A 176 14.16 12.94 11.52
C GLU A 176 13.38 11.68 11.87
N PRO A 177 13.67 10.52 11.24
CA PRO A 177 12.95 9.31 11.56
C PRO A 177 13.40 8.77 12.94
N HIS A 178 12.49 8.84 13.92
CA HIS A 178 12.71 8.34 15.29
C HIS A 178 12.53 6.81 15.41
N PHE A 179 13.35 6.01 14.73
CA PHE A 179 13.59 4.63 15.18
C PHE A 179 14.78 4.61 16.13
N VAL A 180 14.56 4.91 17.41
CA VAL A 180 15.51 4.55 18.45
C VAL A 180 15.22 3.11 18.88
N ILE A 181 15.76 2.12 18.16
CA ILE A 181 15.88 0.77 18.72
C ILE A 181 16.95 0.84 19.82
N GLN A 182 16.53 1.04 21.06
CA GLN A 182 17.41 0.91 22.21
C GLN A 182 17.75 -0.57 22.43
N ARG A 183 18.96 -0.94 21.97
CA ARG A 183 19.77 -2.13 22.31
C ARG A 183 19.38 -3.47 21.67
N SER A 184 20.23 -3.87 20.73
CA SER A 184 20.68 -5.26 20.58
C SER A 184 21.32 -5.74 21.88
N THR A 185 20.69 -6.67 22.59
CA THR A 185 21.43 -7.52 23.52
C THR A 185 21.65 -8.85 22.83
N ALA A 186 22.80 -8.99 22.19
CA ALA A 186 23.36 -10.29 21.88
C ALA A 186 23.68 -10.96 23.23
N LEU A 187 22.92 -11.99 23.59
CA LEU A 187 23.33 -12.94 24.62
C LEU A 187 23.84 -14.18 23.90
N TRP A 188 25.12 -14.43 24.15
CA TRP A 188 25.87 -15.64 23.77
C TRP A 188 25.32 -16.86 24.50
#